data_AF-A0A0B0HBI3-F1
#
_entry.id   AF-A0A0B0HBI3-F1
#
_cell.length_a   1.000
_cell.length_b   1.000
_cell.length_c   1.000
_cell.angle_alpha   90.00
_cell.angle_beta   90.00
_cell.angle_gamma   90.00
#
_symmetry.space_group_name_H-M   'P 1'
#
loop_
_entity.id
_entity.type
_entity.pdbx_description
1 polymer ?
#
loop_
_entity_poly.entity_id
_entity_poly.type
_entity_poly.pdbx_seq_one_letter_code
_entity_poly.pdbx_strand_id
1 'polypeptide(L)'
;MISIAQTNLQLYRQLIACRWSDRELKAARAAYELAMELFPCRFRSSGKPFVSHLVGTASVLAVCDFPPDVVIAGLLHAVYLQGDFLDGEKGITEKRRKFIAQKFGKRVEGAIAGYSKLPWDLSVVTKLLGTSTSLGELERKILAIRIANDIDDHLDCGMVLSNKTEKIEAGNGEPHPLSRLAIRNELQQLSELVDEVYADQYETELPDVLRSGKSVSFDIKSTNS
;
A
#
# COMPACT_ATOMS: atom_id res chain seq x y z
N MET A 1 4.46 12.03 16.11
CA MET A 1 4.63 11.19 14.93
C MET A 1 4.20 9.78 15.25
N ILE A 2 3.15 9.30 14.61
CA ILE A 2 2.73 7.90 14.76
C ILE A 2 3.73 7.05 13.96
N SER A 3 4.40 6.10 14.62
CA SER A 3 5.39 5.27 13.96
C SER A 3 4.71 4.26 13.03
N ILE A 4 4.96 4.38 11.73
CA ILE A 4 4.54 3.39 10.73
C ILE A 4 5.53 2.21 10.76
N ALA A 5 5.03 1.00 10.99
CA ALA A 5 5.82 -0.21 11.04
C ALA A 5 6.40 -0.57 9.66
N GLN A 6 7.68 -0.95 9.63
CA GLN A 6 8.40 -1.37 8.42
C GLN A 6 8.89 -2.82 8.48
N THR A 7 8.60 -3.50 9.60
CA THR A 7 8.86 -4.92 9.84
C THR A 7 7.63 -5.59 10.42
N ASN A 8 7.50 -6.91 10.20
CA ASN A 8 6.41 -7.68 10.79
C ASN A 8 6.36 -7.58 12.31
N LEU A 9 7.51 -7.52 12.99
CA LEU A 9 7.55 -7.41 14.44
C LEU A 9 7.00 -6.08 14.94
N GLN A 10 7.32 -4.98 14.26
CA GLN A 10 6.72 -3.67 14.55
C GLN A 10 5.20 -3.70 14.30
N LEU A 11 4.77 -4.28 13.17
CA LEU A 11 3.34 -4.40 12.85
C LEU A 11 2.62 -5.25 13.89
N TYR A 12 3.16 -6.41 14.30
CA TYR A 12 2.50 -7.24 15.32
C TYR A 12 2.35 -6.51 16.66
N ARG A 13 3.37 -5.75 17.08
CA ARG A 13 3.26 -4.90 18.28
C ARG A 13 2.17 -3.84 18.14
N GLN A 14 2.07 -3.24 16.96
CA GLN A 14 1.02 -2.27 16.66
C GLN A 14 -0.37 -2.91 16.70
N LEU A 15 -0.57 -4.07 16.04
CA LEU A 15 -1.86 -4.78 16.05
C LEU A 15 -2.27 -5.24 17.45
N ILE A 16 -1.30 -5.64 18.30
CA ILE A 16 -1.54 -5.93 19.72
C ILE A 16 -2.00 -4.66 20.46
N ALA A 17 -1.37 -3.51 20.19
CA ALA A 17 -1.80 -2.24 20.78
C ALA A 17 -3.21 -1.83 20.34
N CYS A 18 -3.60 -2.16 19.10
CA CYS A 18 -4.97 -2.04 18.58
C CYS A 18 -5.94 -3.10 19.17
N ARG A 19 -5.50 -3.94 20.11
CA ARG A 19 -6.30 -4.97 20.79
C ARG A 19 -6.95 -6.00 19.85
N TRP A 20 -6.27 -6.31 18.74
CA TRP A 20 -6.70 -7.39 17.87
C TRP A 20 -6.74 -8.73 18.62
N SER A 21 -7.74 -9.53 18.33
CA SER A 21 -7.90 -10.87 18.90
C SER A 21 -6.83 -11.83 18.38
N ASP A 22 -6.58 -12.93 19.11
CA ASP A 22 -5.69 -14.01 18.68
C ASP A 22 -6.01 -14.54 17.27
N ARG A 23 -7.29 -14.56 16.90
CA ARG A 23 -7.73 -14.98 15.57
C ARG A 23 -7.25 -14.01 14.49
N GLU A 24 -7.40 -12.71 14.73
CA GLU A 24 -6.98 -11.66 13.79
C GLU A 24 -5.45 -11.58 13.70
N LEU A 25 -4.75 -11.70 14.83
CA LEU A 25 -3.29 -11.76 14.88
C LEU A 25 -2.74 -12.99 14.13
N LYS A 26 -3.38 -14.16 14.26
CA LYS A 26 -3.04 -15.35 13.47
C LYS A 26 -3.24 -15.12 11.97
N ALA A 27 -4.32 -14.42 11.58
CA ALA A 27 -4.57 -14.09 10.18
C ALA A 27 -3.53 -13.11 9.62
N ALA A 28 -3.15 -12.08 10.39
CA ALA A 28 -2.09 -11.15 10.02
C ALA A 28 -0.73 -11.85 9.84
N ARG A 29 -0.38 -12.77 10.75
CA ARG A 29 0.82 -13.60 10.62
C ARG A 29 0.78 -14.46 9.35
N ALA A 30 -0.32 -15.16 9.10
CA ALA A 30 -0.45 -16.00 7.91
C ALA A 30 -0.44 -15.20 6.60
N ALA A 31 -0.93 -13.96 6.62
CA ALA A 31 -0.83 -13.03 5.49
C ALA A 31 0.61 -12.57 5.26
N TYR A 32 1.35 -12.25 6.32
CA TYR A 32 2.78 -11.94 6.22
C TYR A 32 3.60 -13.11 5.67
N GLU A 33 3.37 -14.33 6.18
CA GLU A 33 4.03 -15.55 5.69
C GLU A 33 3.75 -15.76 4.20
N LEU A 34 2.50 -15.58 3.75
CA LEU A 34 2.18 -15.62 2.33
C LEU A 34 2.89 -14.52 1.53
N ALA A 35 3.01 -13.30 2.06
CA ALA A 35 3.74 -12.24 1.40
C ALA A 35 5.23 -12.58 1.24
N MET A 36 5.85 -13.23 2.22
CA MET A 36 7.24 -13.71 2.07
C MET A 36 7.37 -14.75 0.95
N GLU A 37 6.39 -15.64 0.82
CA GLU A 37 6.37 -16.66 -0.24
C GLU A 37 6.17 -16.07 -1.63
N LEU A 38 5.29 -15.07 -1.77
CA LEU A 38 4.91 -14.49 -3.07
C LEU A 38 5.85 -13.39 -3.58
N PHE A 39 6.66 -12.78 -2.70
CA PHE A 39 7.56 -11.68 -3.07
C PHE A 39 9.02 -11.94 -2.69
N PRO A 40 9.58 -13.13 -2.98
CA PRO A 40 10.95 -13.45 -2.60
C PRO A 40 11.94 -12.57 -3.36
N CYS A 41 12.91 -11.98 -2.65
CA CYS A 41 13.97 -11.16 -3.24
C CYS A 41 13.48 -9.99 -4.11
N ARG A 42 12.26 -9.50 -3.87
CA ARG A 42 11.68 -8.35 -4.57
C ARG A 42 11.88 -7.07 -3.77
N PHE A 43 12.14 -5.98 -4.47
CA PHE A 43 12.43 -4.66 -3.91
C PHE A 43 11.63 -3.58 -4.65
N ARG A 44 11.29 -2.51 -3.94
CA ARG A 44 10.79 -1.27 -4.52
C ARG A 44 11.90 -0.58 -5.33
N SER A 45 11.52 0.36 -6.18
CA SER A 45 12.48 1.18 -6.95
C SER A 45 13.51 1.87 -6.07
N SER A 46 13.16 2.22 -4.83
CA SER A 46 14.04 2.80 -3.81
C SER A 46 15.04 1.82 -3.17
N GLY A 47 14.93 0.52 -3.45
CA GLY A 47 15.71 -0.52 -2.78
C GLY A 47 15.12 -1.02 -1.47
N LYS A 48 13.98 -0.47 -1.02
CA LYS A 48 13.21 -1.01 0.12
C LYS A 48 12.72 -2.43 -0.19
N PRO A 49 12.90 -3.42 0.69
CA PRO A 49 12.32 -4.76 0.50
C PRO A 49 10.81 -4.67 0.26
N PHE A 50 10.30 -5.40 -0.74
CA PHE A 50 8.90 -5.29 -1.12
C PHE A 50 7.97 -5.71 0.02
N VAL A 51 8.37 -6.71 0.81
CA VAL A 51 7.64 -7.14 2.01
C VAL A 51 7.57 -6.03 3.08
N SER A 52 8.63 -5.21 3.25
CA SER A 52 8.57 -4.06 4.16
C SER A 52 7.56 -3.01 3.68
N HIS A 53 7.48 -2.80 2.37
CA HIS A 53 6.45 -1.93 1.80
C HIS A 53 5.02 -2.43 2.07
N LEU A 54 4.78 -3.74 1.91
CA LEU A 54 3.48 -4.33 2.24
C LEU A 54 3.13 -4.16 3.72
N VAL A 55 4.11 -4.32 4.61
CA VAL A 55 3.95 -4.10 6.04
C VAL A 55 3.60 -2.63 6.33
N GLY A 56 4.29 -1.68 5.71
CA GLY A 56 4.03 -0.27 5.92
C GLY A 56 2.65 0.18 5.43
N THR A 57 2.20 -0.31 4.27
CA THR A 57 0.82 -0.10 3.81
C THR A 57 -0.20 -0.63 4.80
N ALA A 58 0.00 -1.84 5.34
CA ALA A 58 -0.88 -2.41 6.37
C ALA A 58 -0.83 -1.61 7.68
N SER A 59 0.36 -1.14 8.06
CA SER A 59 0.58 -0.31 9.25
C SER A 59 -0.19 1.00 9.18
N VAL A 60 -0.18 1.69 8.05
CA VAL A 60 -0.94 2.93 7.85
C VAL A 60 -2.43 2.68 8.10
N LEU A 61 -2.98 1.63 7.51
CA LEU A 61 -4.38 1.25 7.71
C LEU A 61 -4.68 0.91 9.19
N ALA A 62 -3.77 0.22 9.87
CA ALA A 62 -3.93 -0.13 11.27
C ALA A 62 -3.84 1.09 12.21
N VAL A 63 -2.98 2.07 11.92
CA VAL A 63 -2.94 3.36 12.63
C VAL A 63 -4.26 4.08 12.49
N CYS A 64 -4.83 4.08 11.28
CA CYS A 64 -6.09 4.73 10.97
C CYS A 64 -7.34 3.96 11.42
N ASP A 65 -7.19 2.97 12.31
CA ASP A 65 -8.26 2.16 12.89
C ASP A 65 -9.16 1.44 11.85
N PHE A 66 -8.58 1.06 10.70
CA PHE A 66 -9.30 0.25 9.73
C PHE A 66 -9.50 -1.19 10.25
N PRO A 67 -10.63 -1.84 9.88
CA PRO A 67 -10.93 -3.18 10.36
C PRO A 67 -9.90 -4.20 9.89
N PRO A 68 -9.75 -5.34 10.61
CA PRO A 68 -8.71 -6.32 10.33
C PRO A 68 -8.69 -6.86 8.90
N ASP A 69 -9.84 -6.99 8.25
CA ASP A 69 -9.93 -7.46 6.86
C ASP A 69 -9.32 -6.46 5.87
N VAL A 70 -9.45 -5.15 6.12
CA VAL A 70 -8.84 -4.10 5.28
C VAL A 70 -7.34 -4.03 5.51
N VAL A 71 -6.89 -4.13 6.75
CA VAL A 71 -5.45 -4.14 7.09
C VAL A 71 -4.77 -5.38 6.49
N ILE A 72 -5.39 -6.56 6.58
CA ILE A 72 -4.88 -7.78 5.93
C ILE A 72 -4.89 -7.64 4.40
N ALA A 73 -5.93 -7.02 3.83
CA ALA A 73 -5.95 -6.71 2.41
C ALA A 73 -4.82 -5.74 2.01
N GLY A 74 -4.49 -4.76 2.84
CA GLY A 74 -3.33 -3.88 2.66
C GLY A 74 -2.00 -4.62 2.65
N LEU A 75 -1.82 -5.60 3.54
CA LEU A 75 -0.62 -6.45 3.59
C LEU A 75 -0.47 -7.35 2.35
N LEU A 76 -1.57 -7.63 1.65
CA LEU A 76 -1.64 -8.50 0.48
C LEU A 76 -2.05 -7.76 -0.80
N HIS A 77 -2.08 -6.44 -0.81
CA HIS A 77 -2.77 -5.68 -1.85
C HIS A 77 -2.20 -5.92 -3.26
N ALA A 78 -0.90 -6.24 -3.34
CA ALA A 78 -0.18 -6.41 -4.59
C ALA A 78 -0.10 -7.87 -5.07
N VAL A 79 -0.71 -8.86 -4.39
CA VAL A 79 -0.50 -10.28 -4.71
C VAL A 79 -0.88 -10.62 -6.15
N TYR A 80 -1.97 -10.07 -6.69
CA TYR A 80 -2.32 -10.34 -8.09
C TYR A 80 -1.49 -9.54 -9.09
N LEU A 81 -0.96 -8.39 -8.71
CA LEU A 81 -0.20 -7.52 -9.61
C LEU A 81 1.26 -7.95 -9.73
N GLN A 82 1.86 -8.38 -8.63
CA GLN A 82 3.31 -8.58 -8.53
C GLN A 82 3.71 -9.88 -7.80
N GLY A 83 2.74 -10.62 -7.23
CA GLY A 83 3.04 -11.84 -6.49
C GLY A 83 3.35 -12.99 -7.45
N ASP A 84 4.38 -13.76 -7.12
CA ASP A 84 4.74 -14.99 -7.81
C ASP A 84 4.07 -16.20 -7.14
N PHE A 85 2.99 -16.69 -7.75
CA PHE A 85 2.30 -17.90 -7.30
C PHE A 85 2.97 -19.19 -7.80
N LEU A 86 4.11 -19.11 -8.49
CA LEU A 86 4.87 -20.24 -9.04
C LEU A 86 4.06 -21.13 -9.99
N ASP A 87 3.03 -20.57 -10.62
CA ASP A 87 2.13 -21.25 -11.56
C ASP A 87 2.32 -20.78 -13.01
N GLY A 88 3.23 -19.83 -13.25
CA GLY A 88 3.52 -19.25 -14.56
C GLY A 88 2.49 -18.22 -15.06
N GLU A 89 1.43 -17.94 -14.30
CA GLU A 89 0.40 -16.97 -14.67
C GLU A 89 0.70 -15.57 -14.13
N LYS A 90 0.14 -14.53 -14.74
CA LYS A 90 0.16 -13.16 -14.21
C LYS A 90 -1.26 -12.68 -13.92
N GLY A 91 -1.41 -11.78 -12.97
CA GLY A 91 -2.70 -11.15 -12.72
C GLY A 91 -3.66 -12.01 -11.89
N ILE A 92 -4.94 -11.67 -12.02
CA ILE A 92 -6.04 -12.31 -11.32
C ILE A 92 -6.49 -13.55 -12.10
N THR A 93 -6.55 -14.70 -11.43
CA THR A 93 -7.20 -15.92 -11.95
C THR A 93 -8.17 -16.50 -10.94
N GLU A 94 -9.20 -17.23 -11.40
CA GLU A 94 -10.23 -17.78 -10.51
C GLU A 94 -9.65 -18.72 -9.45
N LYS A 95 -8.58 -19.47 -9.81
CA LYS A 95 -7.84 -20.32 -8.87
C LYS A 95 -7.20 -19.49 -7.75
N ARG A 96 -6.51 -18.41 -8.09
CA ARG A 96 -5.86 -17.51 -7.11
C ARG A 96 -6.89 -16.79 -6.24
N ARG A 97 -8.00 -16.33 -6.83
CA ARG A 97 -9.12 -15.74 -6.08
C ARG A 97 -9.70 -16.71 -5.06
N LYS A 98 -9.99 -17.95 -5.46
CA LYS A 98 -10.48 -18.98 -4.54
C LYS A 98 -9.47 -19.27 -3.43
N PHE A 99 -8.18 -19.36 -3.74
CA PHE A 99 -7.12 -19.56 -2.76
C PHE A 99 -7.09 -18.45 -1.70
N ILE A 100 -7.06 -17.17 -2.11
CA ILE A 100 -7.06 -16.03 -1.19
C ILE A 100 -8.37 -15.97 -0.37
N ALA A 101 -9.52 -16.16 -1.01
CA ALA A 101 -10.82 -16.16 -0.33
C ALA A 101 -10.98 -17.29 0.69
N GLN A 102 -10.42 -18.48 0.43
CA GLN A 102 -10.44 -19.60 1.36
C GLN A 102 -9.53 -19.34 2.57
N LYS A 103 -8.36 -18.72 2.35
CA LYS A 103 -7.37 -18.47 3.43
C LYS A 103 -7.73 -17.27 4.30
N PHE A 104 -8.25 -16.20 3.72
CA PHE A 104 -8.48 -14.91 4.43
C PHE A 104 -9.92 -14.39 4.36
N GLY A 105 -10.81 -15.08 3.66
CA GLY A 105 -12.21 -14.69 3.51
C GLY A 105 -12.49 -13.81 2.29
N LYS A 106 -13.76 -13.78 1.87
CA LYS A 106 -14.21 -13.06 0.67
C LYS A 106 -14.05 -11.54 0.74
N ARG A 107 -14.11 -10.95 1.94
CA ARG A 107 -13.94 -9.49 2.10
C ARG A 107 -12.51 -9.05 1.81
N VAL A 108 -11.53 -9.74 2.37
CA VAL A 108 -10.11 -9.53 2.08
C VAL A 108 -9.84 -9.72 0.59
N GLU A 109 -10.30 -10.84 0.02
CA GLU A 109 -10.12 -11.13 -1.41
C GLU A 109 -10.73 -10.06 -2.31
N GLY A 110 -11.97 -9.64 -2.02
CA GLY A 110 -12.68 -8.63 -2.80
C GLY A 110 -11.96 -7.29 -2.80
N ALA A 111 -11.39 -6.87 -1.66
CA ALA A 111 -10.61 -5.65 -1.56
C ALA A 111 -9.31 -5.73 -2.39
N ILE A 112 -8.57 -6.85 -2.31
CA ILE A 112 -7.34 -7.06 -3.09
C ILE A 112 -7.64 -7.10 -4.60
N ALA A 113 -8.71 -7.79 -5.00
CA ALA A 113 -9.13 -7.86 -6.40
C ALA A 113 -9.58 -6.49 -6.92
N GLY A 114 -10.30 -5.73 -6.10
CA GLY A 114 -10.71 -4.36 -6.43
C GLY A 114 -9.52 -3.41 -6.56
N TYR A 115 -8.57 -3.47 -5.62
CA TYR A 115 -7.31 -2.75 -5.70
C TYR A 115 -6.58 -3.03 -7.02
N SER A 116 -6.45 -4.30 -7.38
CA SER A 116 -5.76 -4.75 -8.59
C SER A 116 -6.43 -4.31 -9.89
N LYS A 117 -7.74 -4.06 -9.87
CA LYS A 117 -8.53 -3.63 -11.03
C LYS A 117 -8.66 -2.11 -11.17
N LEU A 118 -8.50 -1.37 -10.07
CA LEU A 118 -8.56 0.08 -10.08
C LEU A 118 -7.25 0.63 -10.68
N PRO A 119 -7.27 1.27 -11.87
CA PRO A 119 -6.12 2.01 -12.36
C PRO A 119 -5.80 3.13 -11.37
N TRP A 120 -4.53 3.48 -11.20
CA TRP A 120 -4.13 4.45 -10.20
C TRP A 120 -3.10 5.40 -10.76
N ASP A 121 -3.59 6.58 -11.15
CA ASP A 121 -2.81 7.68 -11.69
C ASP A 121 -3.54 9.01 -11.38
N LEU A 122 -2.91 10.13 -11.73
CA LEU A 122 -3.46 11.47 -11.49
C LEU A 122 -4.82 11.69 -12.17
N SER A 123 -5.05 11.08 -13.34
CA SER A 123 -6.31 11.22 -14.07
C SER A 123 -7.47 10.54 -13.31
N VAL A 124 -7.20 9.37 -12.72
CA VAL A 124 -8.17 8.66 -11.86
C VAL A 124 -8.45 9.45 -10.59
N VAL A 125 -7.41 9.95 -9.92
CA VAL A 125 -7.58 10.79 -8.72
C VAL A 125 -8.39 12.04 -9.02
N THR A 126 -8.10 12.73 -10.12
CA THR A 126 -8.84 13.94 -10.56
C THR A 126 -10.30 13.61 -10.85
N LYS A 127 -10.56 12.50 -11.54
CA LYS A 127 -11.91 12.02 -11.84
C LYS A 127 -12.69 11.71 -10.55
N LEU A 128 -12.07 11.03 -9.59
CA LEU A 128 -12.69 10.72 -8.30
C LEU A 128 -12.99 11.98 -7.49
N LEU A 129 -12.10 12.97 -7.51
CA LEU A 129 -12.34 14.28 -6.87
C LEU A 129 -13.51 15.03 -7.51
N GLY A 130 -13.68 14.92 -8.83
CA GLY A 130 -14.77 15.56 -9.58
C GLY A 130 -16.12 14.82 -9.53
N THR A 131 -16.17 13.60 -9.01
CA THR A 131 -17.40 12.78 -8.99
C THR A 131 -18.33 13.18 -7.85
N SER A 132 -19.59 13.49 -8.14
CA SER A 132 -20.60 13.88 -7.12
C SER A 132 -21.16 12.72 -6.29
N THR A 133 -21.04 11.49 -6.78
CA THR A 133 -21.52 10.28 -6.12
C THR A 133 -20.58 9.85 -4.99
N SER A 134 -21.14 9.49 -3.84
CA SER A 134 -20.37 8.88 -2.76
C SER A 134 -19.92 7.47 -3.14
N LEU A 135 -18.70 7.12 -2.72
CA LEU A 135 -18.21 5.75 -2.87
C LEU A 135 -18.97 4.81 -1.94
N GLY A 136 -19.30 3.62 -2.45
CA GLY A 136 -19.79 2.53 -1.61
C GLY A 136 -18.71 2.05 -0.65
N GLU A 137 -19.11 1.19 0.29
CA GLU A 137 -18.23 0.74 1.37
C GLU A 137 -16.97 0.04 0.84
N LEU A 138 -17.12 -0.83 -0.16
CA LEU A 138 -16.00 -1.56 -0.74
C LEU A 138 -15.08 -0.62 -1.54
N GLU A 139 -15.62 0.29 -2.35
CA GLU A 139 -14.79 1.25 -3.08
C GLU A 139 -14.00 2.16 -2.13
N ARG A 140 -14.60 2.58 -1.01
CA ARG A 140 -13.92 3.37 0.01
C ARG A 140 -12.78 2.61 0.67
N LYS A 141 -12.96 1.32 0.96
CA LYS A 141 -11.89 0.45 1.48
C LYS A 141 -10.76 0.27 0.46
N ILE A 142 -11.09 0.09 -0.81
CA ILE A 142 -10.08 0.02 -1.89
C ILE A 142 -9.31 1.34 -2.01
N LEU A 143 -10.01 2.47 -1.94
CA LEU A 143 -9.41 3.80 -1.95
C LEU A 143 -8.49 4.00 -0.75
N ALA A 144 -8.90 3.58 0.46
CA ALA A 144 -8.06 3.63 1.65
C ALA A 144 -6.75 2.84 1.46
N ILE A 145 -6.81 1.64 0.88
CA ILE A 145 -5.62 0.83 0.58
C ILE A 145 -4.72 1.53 -0.44
N ARG A 146 -5.29 2.20 -1.46
CA ARG A 146 -4.51 2.99 -2.43
C ARG A 146 -3.77 4.15 -1.76
N ILE A 147 -4.47 4.94 -0.96
CA ILE A 147 -3.87 6.07 -0.24
C ILE A 147 -2.81 5.58 0.75
N ALA A 148 -3.08 4.50 1.48
CA ALA A 148 -2.09 3.89 2.38
C ALA A 148 -0.84 3.39 1.65
N ASN A 149 -1.01 2.84 0.44
CA ASN A 149 0.11 2.45 -0.42
C ASN A 149 0.95 3.67 -0.84
N ASP A 150 0.32 4.78 -1.22
CA ASP A 150 1.06 6.02 -1.54
C ASP A 150 1.77 6.60 -0.32
N ILE A 151 1.13 6.61 0.86
CA ILE A 151 1.77 7.05 2.10
C ILE A 151 3.05 6.23 2.37
N ASP A 152 2.99 4.90 2.27
CA ASP A 152 4.19 4.07 2.49
C ASP A 152 5.26 4.24 1.39
N ASP A 153 4.85 4.46 0.15
CA ASP A 153 5.77 4.72 -0.96
C ASP A 153 6.61 5.98 -0.71
N HIS A 154 5.97 7.00 -0.16
CA HIS A 154 6.57 8.31 0.10
C HIS A 154 7.25 8.41 1.48
N LEU A 155 6.93 7.52 2.42
CA LEU A 155 7.58 7.46 3.74
C LEU A 155 9.10 7.33 3.60
N ASP A 156 9.83 7.98 4.51
CA ASP A 156 11.31 8.02 4.54
C ASP A 156 11.91 8.52 3.21
N CYS A 157 11.19 9.42 2.52
CA CYS A 157 11.51 9.93 1.19
C CYS A 157 11.69 8.83 0.11
N GLY A 158 11.06 7.67 0.28
CA GLY A 158 11.26 6.50 -0.57
C GLY A 158 11.09 6.78 -2.06
N MET A 159 10.08 7.54 -2.44
CA MET A 159 9.85 7.92 -3.84
C MET A 159 10.90 8.88 -4.40
N VAL A 160 11.42 9.84 -3.61
CA VAL A 160 12.46 10.80 -4.06
C VAL A 160 13.82 10.14 -4.22
N LEU A 161 14.09 9.13 -3.39
CA LEU A 161 15.27 8.26 -3.51
C LEU A 161 15.17 7.29 -4.70
N SER A 162 14.15 7.40 -5.55
CA SER A 162 14.01 6.60 -6.77
C SER A 162 13.83 7.49 -8.00
N ASN A 163 14.17 6.97 -9.19
CA ASN A 163 13.96 7.66 -10.47
C ASN A 163 12.53 7.49 -11.01
N LYS A 164 11.55 7.18 -10.16
CA LYS A 164 10.16 7.03 -10.60
C LYS A 164 9.55 8.42 -10.87
N THR A 165 9.15 8.64 -12.12
CA THR A 165 8.68 9.94 -12.64
C THR A 165 7.20 10.24 -12.39
N GLU A 166 6.38 9.21 -12.15
CA GLU A 166 4.96 9.41 -11.85
C GLU A 166 4.79 9.89 -10.42
N LYS A 167 4.46 11.17 -10.28
CA LYS A 167 4.12 11.80 -9.02
C LYS A 167 2.74 12.42 -9.14
N ILE A 168 1.87 12.08 -8.19
CA ILE A 168 0.71 12.91 -7.89
C ILE A 168 1.29 14.03 -7.05
N GLU A 169 1.32 15.26 -7.57
CA GLU A 169 1.89 16.41 -6.88
C GLU A 169 0.80 17.40 -6.50
N ALA A 170 1.03 18.13 -5.42
CA ALA A 170 0.20 19.27 -5.07
C ALA A 170 0.42 20.42 -6.06
N GLY A 171 -0.66 21.14 -6.38
CA GLY A 171 -0.54 22.47 -6.98
C GLY A 171 -0.01 23.47 -5.95
N ASN A 172 0.63 24.54 -6.40
CA ASN A 172 1.16 25.59 -5.51
C ASN A 172 0.09 26.09 -4.53
N GLY A 173 0.31 25.88 -3.24
CA GLY A 173 -0.57 26.34 -2.16
C GLY A 173 -1.87 25.54 -1.97
N GLU A 174 -2.07 24.44 -2.70
CA GLU A 174 -3.22 23.54 -2.49
C GLU A 174 -2.85 22.34 -1.61
N PRO A 175 -3.78 21.83 -0.78
CA PRO A 175 -3.61 20.54 -0.12
C PRO A 175 -3.39 19.42 -1.16
N HIS A 176 -2.61 18.41 -0.77
CA HIS A 176 -2.25 17.31 -1.65
C HIS A 176 -3.52 16.63 -2.23
N PRO A 177 -3.57 16.26 -3.54
CA PRO A 177 -4.76 15.67 -4.15
C PRO A 177 -5.28 14.43 -3.40
N LEU A 178 -4.38 13.61 -2.84
CA LEU A 178 -4.76 12.44 -2.03
C LEU A 178 -5.36 12.83 -0.68
N SER A 179 -4.88 13.91 -0.06
CA SER A 179 -5.44 14.44 1.20
C SER A 179 -6.88 14.94 0.96
N ARG A 180 -7.11 15.71 -0.11
CA ARG A 180 -8.46 16.13 -0.53
C ARG A 180 -9.38 14.94 -0.82
N LEU A 181 -8.85 13.92 -1.49
CA LEU A 181 -9.61 12.72 -1.84
C LEU A 181 -9.97 11.91 -0.59
N ALA A 182 -9.08 11.82 0.39
CA ALA A 182 -9.33 11.20 1.69
C ALA A 182 -10.42 11.94 2.46
N ILE A 183 -10.33 13.27 2.59
CA ILE A 183 -11.35 14.10 3.28
C ILE A 183 -12.73 13.89 2.65
N ARG A 184 -12.82 13.96 1.31
CA ARG A 184 -14.09 13.79 0.57
C ARG A 184 -14.76 12.45 0.87
N ASN A 185 -13.97 11.42 1.19
CA ASN A 185 -14.45 10.07 1.43
C ASN A 185 -14.43 9.69 2.92
N GLU A 186 -14.43 10.68 3.81
CA GLU A 186 -14.48 10.48 5.28
C GLU A 186 -13.33 9.60 5.78
N LEU A 187 -12.13 9.83 5.25
CA LEU A 187 -10.89 9.15 5.62
C LEU A 187 -9.91 10.15 6.27
N GLN A 188 -10.37 10.92 7.26
CA GLN A 188 -9.65 12.06 7.83
C GLN A 188 -8.24 11.70 8.32
N GLN A 189 -8.09 10.57 9.03
CA GLN A 189 -6.78 10.13 9.53
C GLN A 189 -5.78 9.82 8.39
N LEU A 190 -6.26 9.33 7.24
CA LEU A 190 -5.40 9.14 6.07
C LEU A 190 -5.01 10.47 5.43
N SER A 191 -5.90 11.46 5.44
CA SER A 191 -5.58 12.82 4.95
C SER A 191 -4.46 13.46 5.77
N GLU A 192 -4.52 13.35 7.10
CA GLU A 192 -3.48 13.87 8.00
C GLU A 192 -2.11 13.21 7.73
N LEU A 193 -2.09 11.88 7.56
CA LEU A 193 -0.85 11.17 7.24
C LEU A 193 -0.31 11.49 5.84
N VAL A 194 -1.18 11.73 4.85
CA VAL A 194 -0.74 12.22 3.54
C VAL A 194 -0.02 13.55 3.71
N ASP A 195 -0.62 14.51 4.42
CA ASP A 195 -0.03 15.84 4.56
C ASP A 195 1.29 15.79 5.35
N GLU A 196 1.39 14.95 6.39
CA GLU A 196 2.63 14.73 7.16
C GLU A 196 3.75 14.15 6.31
N VAL A 197 3.50 13.06 5.58
CA VAL A 197 4.53 12.37 4.78
C VAL A 197 5.01 13.21 3.60
N TYR A 198 4.11 13.91 2.92
CA TYR A 198 4.52 14.75 1.80
C TYR A 198 5.27 16.01 2.26
N ALA A 199 4.93 16.58 3.42
CA ALA A 199 5.68 17.70 4.00
C ALA A 199 7.14 17.32 4.28
N ASP A 200 7.39 16.19 4.95
CA ASP A 200 8.73 15.65 5.24
C ASP A 200 9.58 15.51 3.95
N GLN A 201 8.94 15.02 2.89
CA GLN A 201 9.59 14.86 1.60
C GLN A 201 9.99 16.18 0.94
N TYR A 202 9.18 17.24 1.07
CA TYR A 202 9.50 18.55 0.49
C TYR A 202 10.58 19.29 1.27
N GLU A 203 10.74 19.01 2.56
CA GLU A 203 11.73 19.63 3.44
C GLU A 203 13.09 18.92 3.43
N THR A 204 13.13 17.65 3.01
CA THR A 204 14.37 16.85 3.04
C THR A 204 15.26 17.11 1.81
N GLU A 205 16.43 17.69 2.04
CA GLU A 205 17.49 17.77 1.02
C GLU A 205 18.17 16.40 0.83
N LEU A 206 18.07 15.83 -0.37
CA LEU A 206 18.63 14.51 -0.68
C LEU A 206 19.77 14.60 -1.71
N PRO A 207 20.99 14.14 -1.36
CA PRO A 207 22.10 14.02 -2.29
C PRO A 207 21.78 13.05 -3.44
N ASP A 208 22.09 13.45 -4.68
CA ASP A 208 21.83 12.64 -5.88
C ASP A 208 22.54 11.27 -5.85
N VAL A 209 23.65 11.15 -5.13
CA VAL A 209 24.41 9.89 -4.98
C VAL A 209 23.60 8.79 -4.28
N LEU A 210 22.55 9.15 -3.53
CA LEU A 210 21.67 8.20 -2.84
C LEU A 210 20.45 7.79 -3.69
N ARG A 211 20.22 8.43 -4.85
CA ARG A 211 19.09 8.10 -5.71
C ARG A 211 19.34 6.79 -6.45
N SER A 212 18.39 5.87 -6.35
CA SER A 212 18.36 4.65 -7.13
C SER A 212 18.11 4.93 -8.61
N GLY A 213 18.91 4.31 -9.48
CA GLY A 213 18.70 4.34 -10.93
C GLY A 213 17.43 3.62 -11.42
N LYS A 214 16.70 2.93 -10.54
CA LYS A 214 15.52 2.12 -10.89
C LYS A 214 14.25 2.98 -10.88
N SER A 215 13.41 2.82 -11.90
CA SER A 215 12.10 3.49 -12.02
C SER A 215 10.91 2.61 -11.61
N VAL A 216 11.14 1.30 -11.41
CA VAL A 216 10.12 0.30 -11.05
C VAL A 216 10.66 -0.68 -10.01
N SER A 217 9.76 -1.42 -9.35
CA SER A 217 10.12 -2.56 -8.50
C SER A 217 10.92 -3.61 -9.28
N PHE A 218 11.87 -4.27 -8.63
CA PHE A 218 12.79 -5.21 -9.25
C PHE A 218 13.10 -6.40 -8.36
N ASP A 219 13.53 -7.50 -8.97
CA ASP A 219 14.04 -8.67 -8.25
C ASP A 219 15.58 -8.68 -8.34
N ILE A 220 16.28 -9.15 -7.29
CA ILE A 220 17.76 -9.20 -7.27
C ILE A 220 18.34 -9.96 -8.49
N LYS A 221 17.61 -10.94 -9.03
CA LYS A 221 18.06 -11.75 -10.17
C LYS A 221 17.70 -11.19 -11.55
N SER A 222 17.06 -10.01 -11.62
CA SER A 222 16.63 -9.43 -12.90
C SER A 222 17.75 -8.68 -13.66
N THR A 223 18.98 -8.66 -13.17
CA THR A 223 20.12 -8.11 -13.91
C THR A 223 20.79 -9.21 -14.74
N ASN A 224 20.26 -9.43 -15.94
CA ASN A 224 20.98 -9.75 -17.19
C ASN A 224 20.04 -10.46 -18.17
N SER A 225 19.32 -9.67 -18.96
CA SER A 225 18.84 -10.04 -20.29
C SER A 225 18.69 -8.78 -21.11
#